data_AF-A0AB34VKA6-F1
#
_entry.id   AF-A0AB34VKA6-F1
#
_cell.length_a   1.000
_cell.length_b   1.000
_cell.length_c   1.000
_cell.angle_alpha   90.00
_cell.angle_beta   90.00
_cell.angle_gamma   90.00
#
_symmetry.space_group_name_H-M   'P 1'
#
loop_
_entity.id
_entity.type
_entity.pdbx_description
1 polymer ?
#
loop_
_entity_poly.entity_id
_entity_poly.type
_entity_poly.pdbx_seq_one_letter_code
_entity_poly.pdbx_strand_id
1 'polypeptide(L)'
;MGEIRYAKLTPEQLREAARNRLEAQQKHRKASEEASEQEVNSLTTLAADDKARHNLTFLFLKCFFGLFIGAWIFILIYNWSVVCWIIWLNEHNLSNVADKIPLLELDKLLSLIISALGTSLGFIIGYYFKNKDK
;
A
#
# COMPACT_ATOMS: atom_id res chain seq x y z
N MET A 1 4.17 74.88 3.07
CA MET A 1 3.85 74.22 1.79
C MET A 1 5.14 73.62 1.27
N GLY A 2 5.34 72.30 1.44
CA GLY A 2 6.55 71.63 0.98
C GLY A 2 6.37 71.17 -0.46
N GLU A 3 7.18 71.72 -1.38
CA GLU A 3 7.23 71.29 -2.77
C GLU A 3 7.76 69.85 -2.85
N ILE A 4 6.90 68.93 -3.30
CA ILE A 4 7.33 67.60 -3.72
C ILE A 4 8.10 67.77 -5.03
N ARG A 5 9.43 67.87 -4.94
CA ARG A 5 10.31 67.79 -6.11
C ARG A 5 10.22 66.38 -6.68
N TYR A 6 9.44 66.22 -7.75
CA TYR A 6 9.57 65.06 -8.62
C TYR A 6 10.96 65.12 -9.27
N ALA A 7 11.91 64.37 -8.72
CA ALA A 7 13.18 64.12 -9.39
C ALA A 7 12.85 63.46 -10.74
N LYS A 8 13.09 64.18 -11.85
CA LYS A 8 12.97 63.61 -13.19
C LYS A 8 14.01 62.50 -13.30
N LEU A 9 13.56 61.24 -13.31
CA LEU A 9 14.44 60.11 -13.56
C LEU A 9 15.18 60.34 -14.88
N THR A 10 16.50 60.11 -14.87
CA THR A 10 17.29 60.14 -16.09
C THR A 10 16.88 58.97 -17.02
N PRO A 11 17.04 59.11 -18.34
CA PRO A 11 16.69 58.04 -19.29
C PRO A 11 17.42 56.71 -19.00
N GLU A 12 18.60 56.77 -18.40
CA GLU A 12 19.34 55.61 -17.88
C GLU A 12 18.58 54.89 -16.75
N GLN A 13 18.09 55.63 -15.75
CA GLN A 13 17.35 55.05 -14.61
C GLN A 13 15.98 54.48 -14.99
N LEU A 14 15.34 55.05 -16.01
CA LEU A 14 14.09 54.49 -16.56
C LEU A 14 14.34 53.14 -17.25
N ARG A 15 15.47 52.99 -17.96
CA ARG A 15 15.85 51.74 -18.61
C ARG A 15 16.21 50.66 -17.60
N GLU A 16 16.92 51.03 -16.53
CA GLU A 16 17.28 50.12 -15.44
C GLU A 16 16.04 49.65 -14.67
N ALA A 17 15.12 50.56 -14.34
CA ALA A 17 13.85 50.22 -13.70
C ALA A 17 12.99 49.31 -14.60
N ALA A 18 13.00 49.52 -15.92
CA ALA A 18 12.30 48.64 -16.86
C ALA A 18 12.94 47.25 -16.93
N ARG A 19 14.27 47.15 -16.94
CA ARG A 19 15.00 45.87 -16.91
C ARG A 19 14.70 45.09 -15.64
N ASN A 20 14.76 45.73 -14.48
CA ASN A 20 14.47 45.08 -13.19
C ASN A 20 13.03 44.55 -13.11
N ARG A 21 12.06 45.26 -13.71
CA ARG A 21 10.66 44.80 -13.80
C ARG A 21 10.51 43.58 -14.71
N LEU A 22 11.22 43.57 -15.84
CA LEU A 22 11.21 42.43 -16.77
C LEU A 22 11.85 41.20 -16.12
N GLU A 23 12.97 41.36 -15.42
CA GLU A 23 13.63 40.28 -14.68
C GLU A 23 12.75 39.74 -13.53
N ALA A 24 12.08 40.63 -12.81
CA ALA A 24 11.13 40.24 -11.76
C ALA A 24 9.93 39.47 -12.34
N GLN A 25 9.38 39.90 -13.47
CA GLN A 25 8.30 39.20 -14.17
C GLN A 25 8.76 37.83 -14.68
N GLN A 26 9.97 37.72 -15.24
CA GLN A 26 10.52 36.45 -15.70
C GLN A 26 10.78 35.48 -14.54
N LYS A 27 11.32 35.96 -13.41
CA LYS A 27 11.49 35.15 -12.20
C LYS A 27 10.15 34.66 -11.65
N HIS A 28 9.16 35.54 -11.60
CA HIS A 28 7.82 35.18 -11.13
C HIS A 28 7.13 34.17 -12.05
N ARG A 29 7.33 34.29 -13.37
CA ARG A 29 6.81 33.33 -14.35
C ARG A 29 7.45 31.95 -14.20
N LYS A 30 8.78 31.89 -14.08
CA LYS A 30 9.52 30.63 -13.85
C LYS A 30 9.11 29.97 -12.53
N ALA A 31 9.03 30.75 -11.44
CA ALA A 31 8.58 30.23 -10.15
C ALA A 31 7.13 29.69 -10.20
N SER A 32 6.25 30.34 -10.98
CA SER A 32 4.89 29.85 -11.20
C SER A 32 4.84 28.58 -12.04
N GLU A 33 5.67 28.46 -13.07
CA GLU A 33 5.79 27.26 -13.90
C GLU A 33 6.35 26.08 -13.07
N GLU A 34 7.43 26.30 -12.31
CA GLU A 34 8.02 25.30 -11.40
C GLU A 34 7.03 24.83 -10.32
N ALA A 35 6.25 25.75 -9.72
CA ALA A 35 5.21 25.41 -8.75
C ALA A 35 4.11 24.54 -9.37
N SER A 36 3.68 24.85 -10.59
CA SER A 36 2.66 24.07 -11.30
C SER A 36 3.15 22.67 -11.71
N GLU A 37 4.42 22.54 -12.12
CA GLU A 37 5.02 21.24 -12.38
C GLU A 37 5.13 20.39 -11.12
N GLN A 38 5.46 21.01 -9.99
CA GLN A 38 5.55 20.33 -8.70
C GLN A 38 4.18 19.86 -8.20
N GLU A 39 3.14 20.67 -8.42
CA GLU A 39 1.75 20.31 -8.13
C GLU A 39 1.28 19.12 -8.98
N VAL A 40 1.51 19.15 -10.29
CA VAL A 40 1.19 18.03 -11.20
C VAL A 40 1.94 16.76 -10.77
N ASN A 41 3.24 16.84 -10.50
CA ASN A 41 4.01 15.69 -10.03
C ASN A 41 3.46 15.14 -8.70
N SER A 42 3.11 16.00 -7.74
CA SER A 42 2.53 15.56 -6.46
C SER A 42 1.19 14.84 -6.63
N LEU A 43 0.30 15.34 -7.49
CA LEU A 43 -0.99 14.72 -7.81
C LEU A 43 -0.80 13.37 -8.52
N THR A 44 0.16 13.28 -9.43
CA THR A 44 0.46 12.03 -10.14
C THR A 44 1.02 10.97 -9.20
N THR A 45 1.85 11.39 -8.23
CA THR A 45 2.42 10.51 -7.20
C THR A 45 1.33 9.98 -6.25
N LEU A 46 0.39 10.83 -5.83
CA LEU A 46 -0.77 10.42 -5.02
C LEU A 46 -1.67 9.42 -5.75
N ALA A 47 -1.96 9.65 -7.02
CA ALA A 47 -2.76 8.73 -7.84
C ALA A 47 -2.08 7.37 -8.05
N ALA A 48 -0.74 7.35 -8.19
CA ALA A 48 0.03 6.12 -8.26
C ALA A 48 -0.01 5.34 -6.95
N ASP A 49 0.04 6.04 -5.81
CA ASP A 49 -0.01 5.45 -4.46
C ASP A 49 -1.37 4.81 -4.17
N ASP A 50 -2.46 5.48 -4.56
CA ASP A 50 -3.82 4.94 -4.44
C ASP A 50 -4.02 3.68 -5.31
N LYS A 51 -3.50 3.71 -6.53
CA LYS A 51 -3.57 2.56 -7.45
C LYS A 51 -2.75 1.38 -6.94
N ALA A 52 -1.54 1.64 -6.42
CA ALA A 52 -0.69 0.62 -5.82
C ALA A 52 -1.37 -0.02 -4.60
N ARG A 53 -2.00 0.80 -3.75
CA ARG A 53 -2.72 0.34 -2.55
C ARG A 53 -3.94 -0.50 -2.89
N HIS A 54 -4.72 -0.08 -3.88
CA HIS A 54 -5.86 -0.86 -4.36
C HIS A 54 -5.42 -2.23 -4.88
N ASN A 55 -4.36 -2.27 -5.68
CA ASN A 55 -3.85 -3.50 -6.27
C ASN A 55 -3.26 -4.44 -5.20
N LEU A 56 -2.54 -3.90 -4.22
CA LEU A 56 -1.99 -4.66 -3.09
C LEU A 56 -3.11 -5.30 -2.26
N THR A 57 -4.16 -4.54 -1.97
CA THR A 57 -5.31 -5.01 -1.19
C THR A 57 -6.06 -6.12 -1.94
N PHE A 58 -6.28 -5.95 -3.24
CA PHE A 58 -6.94 -6.94 -4.07
C PHE A 58 -6.14 -8.25 -4.18
N LEU A 59 -4.83 -8.15 -4.41
CA LEU A 59 -3.94 -9.31 -4.42
C LEU A 59 -3.95 -10.03 -3.09
N PHE A 60 -3.87 -9.30 -1.97
CA PHE A 60 -3.91 -9.86 -0.63
C PHE A 60 -5.22 -10.60 -0.36
N LEU A 61 -6.37 -10.00 -0.71
CA LEU A 61 -7.68 -10.63 -0.54
C LEU A 61 -7.80 -11.92 -1.36
N LYS A 62 -7.31 -11.91 -2.61
CA LYS A 62 -7.29 -13.09 -3.48
C LYS A 62 -6.39 -14.20 -2.90
N CYS A 63 -5.21 -13.85 -2.37
CA CYS A 63 -4.32 -14.80 -1.70
C CYS A 63 -4.95 -15.36 -0.42
N PHE A 64 -5.65 -14.52 0.36
CA PHE A 64 -6.32 -14.93 1.59
C PHE A 64 -7.44 -15.95 1.33
N PHE A 65 -8.31 -15.69 0.35
CA PHE A 65 -9.32 -16.68 -0.07
C PHE A 65 -8.69 -17.94 -0.68
N GLY A 66 -7.63 -17.78 -1.47
CA GLY A 66 -6.85 -18.91 -1.99
C GLY A 66 -6.28 -19.79 -0.88
N LEU A 67 -5.81 -19.20 0.22
CA LEU A 67 -5.31 -19.90 1.40
C LEU A 67 -6.39 -20.72 2.09
N PHE A 68 -7.64 -20.23 2.21
CA PHE A 68 -8.73 -21.04 2.78
C PHE A 68 -9.04 -22.27 1.92
N ILE A 69 -9.13 -22.08 0.60
CA ILE A 69 -9.41 -23.18 -0.33
C ILE A 69 -8.25 -24.19 -0.29
N GLY A 70 -7.01 -23.70 -0.32
CA GLY A 70 -5.81 -24.53 -0.20
C GLY A 70 -5.75 -25.28 1.14
N ALA A 71 -6.11 -24.62 2.24
CA ALA A 71 -6.18 -25.23 3.57
C ALA A 71 -7.22 -26.35 3.62
N TRP A 72 -8.39 -26.13 3.03
CA TRP A 72 -9.45 -27.14 2.96
C TRP A 72 -9.00 -28.38 2.16
N ILE A 73 -8.42 -28.17 0.97
CA ILE A 73 -7.87 -29.26 0.15
C ILE A 73 -6.74 -30.00 0.89
N PHE A 74 -5.85 -29.25 1.54
CA PHE A 74 -4.73 -29.79 2.30
C PHE A 74 -5.19 -30.70 3.43
N ILE A 75 -6.20 -30.30 4.20
CA ILE A 75 -6.76 -31.13 5.28
C ILE A 75 -7.32 -32.44 4.73
N LEU A 76 -8.05 -32.40 3.62
CA LEU A 76 -8.60 -33.62 3.01
C LEU A 76 -7.49 -34.59 2.60
N ILE A 77 -6.46 -34.11 1.92
CA ILE A 77 -5.32 -34.93 1.47
C ILE A 77 -4.53 -35.48 2.66
N TYR A 78 -4.24 -34.64 3.65
CA TYR A 78 -3.52 -35.04 4.85
C TYR A 78 -4.28 -36.10 5.63
N ASN A 79 -5.55 -35.86 5.95
CA ASN A 79 -6.37 -36.80 6.73
C ASN A 79 -6.57 -38.12 5.97
N TRP A 80 -6.76 -38.07 4.65
CA TRP A 80 -6.80 -39.30 3.83
C TRP A 80 -5.51 -40.11 3.97
N SER A 81 -4.36 -39.44 3.85
CA SER A 81 -3.04 -40.08 3.98
C SER A 81 -2.82 -40.67 5.36
N VAL A 82 -3.24 -39.95 6.41
CA VAL A 82 -3.18 -40.41 7.80
C VAL A 82 -4.04 -41.65 8.01
N VAL A 83 -5.27 -41.67 7.49
CA VAL A 83 -6.17 -42.84 7.59
C VAL A 83 -5.56 -44.05 6.89
N CYS A 84 -5.04 -43.90 5.68
CA CYS A 84 -4.35 -44.99 4.98
C CYS A 84 -3.15 -45.50 5.79
N TRP A 85 -2.40 -44.60 6.43
CA TRP A 85 -1.25 -44.97 7.25
C TRP A 85 -1.65 -45.70 8.54
N ILE A 86 -2.72 -45.27 9.20
CA ILE A 86 -3.31 -45.92 10.38
C ILE A 86 -3.76 -47.35 10.04
N ILE A 87 -4.43 -47.54 8.89
CA ILE A 87 -4.86 -48.85 8.41
C ILE A 87 -3.64 -49.76 8.22
N TRP A 88 -2.60 -49.28 7.54
CA TRP A 88 -1.38 -50.04 7.31
C TRP A 88 -0.67 -50.43 8.62
N LEU A 89 -0.61 -49.53 9.61
CA LEU A 89 -0.02 -49.84 10.92
C LEU A 89 -0.83 -50.89 11.69
N ASN A 90 -2.16 -50.83 11.60
CA ASN A 90 -3.03 -51.82 12.22
C ASN A 90 -2.86 -53.21 11.59
N GLU A 91 -2.70 -53.31 10.27
CA GLU A 91 -2.39 -54.56 9.58
C GLU A 91 -1.05 -55.18 10.03
N HIS A 92 -0.11 -54.35 10.50
CA HIS A 92 1.21 -54.79 10.99
C HIS A 92 1.27 -54.99 12.51
N ASN A 93 0.11 -55.08 13.20
CA ASN A 93 0.01 -55.20 14.67
C ASN A 93 0.67 -54.03 15.45
N LEU A 94 0.80 -52.85 14.83
CA LEU A 94 1.35 -51.63 15.44
C LEU A 94 0.24 -50.66 15.90
N SER A 95 -0.86 -51.20 16.43
CA SER A 95 -2.03 -50.41 16.86
C SER A 95 -1.70 -49.35 17.92
N ASN A 96 -0.80 -49.65 18.85
CA ASN A 96 -0.30 -48.71 19.86
C ASN A 96 0.36 -47.45 19.26
N VAL A 97 0.87 -47.53 18.03
CA VAL A 97 1.48 -46.41 17.31
C VAL A 97 0.41 -45.68 16.49
N ALA A 98 -0.53 -46.42 15.91
CA ALA A 98 -1.63 -45.87 15.12
C ALA A 98 -2.51 -44.90 15.92
N ASP A 99 -2.83 -45.23 17.17
CA ASP A 99 -3.65 -44.39 18.07
C ASP A 99 -3.02 -43.04 18.41
N LYS A 100 -1.71 -42.87 18.17
CA LYS A 100 -0.98 -41.64 18.47
C LYS A 100 -0.94 -40.67 17.30
N ILE A 101 -1.44 -41.05 16.13
CA ILE A 101 -1.38 -40.21 14.92
C ILE A 101 -2.58 -39.26 14.93
N PRO A 102 -2.37 -37.95 15.12
CA PRO A 102 -3.48 -37.00 15.19
C PRO A 102 -4.03 -36.71 13.80
N LEU A 103 -5.36 -36.58 13.71
CA LEU A 103 -6.02 -36.02 12.55
C LEU A 103 -5.93 -34.49 12.59
N LEU A 104 -5.87 -33.88 11.41
CA LEU A 104 -5.83 -32.43 11.29
C LEU A 104 -7.24 -31.87 11.24
N GLU A 105 -7.54 -30.98 12.19
CA GLU A 105 -8.83 -30.32 12.30
C GLU A 105 -8.83 -28.97 11.57
N LEU A 106 -9.97 -28.63 10.98
CA LEU A 106 -10.15 -27.39 10.22
C LEU A 106 -10.02 -26.16 11.13
N ASP A 107 -10.53 -26.21 12.36
CA ASP A 107 -10.50 -25.08 13.29
C ASP A 107 -9.06 -24.68 13.66
N LYS A 108 -8.18 -25.64 13.90
CA LYS A 108 -6.77 -25.40 14.24
C LYS A 108 -6.03 -24.77 13.08
N LEU A 109 -6.27 -25.23 11.85
CA LEU A 109 -5.65 -24.66 10.67
C LEU A 109 -6.18 -23.25 10.39
N LEU A 110 -7.49 -23.02 10.53
CA LEU A 110 -8.08 -21.69 10.41
C LEU A 110 -7.56 -20.73 11.47
N SER A 111 -7.49 -21.16 12.73
CA SER A 111 -6.96 -20.36 13.83
C SER A 111 -5.51 -19.96 13.58
N LEU A 112 -4.70 -20.87 13.04
CA LEU A 112 -3.31 -20.56 12.67
C LEU A 112 -3.24 -19.52 11.55
N ILE A 113 -4.04 -19.68 10.49
CA ILE A 113 -4.09 -18.74 9.36
C ILE A 113 -4.54 -17.35 9.83
N ILE A 114 -5.60 -17.28 10.64
CA ILE A 114 -6.13 -16.02 11.16
C ILE A 114 -5.14 -15.38 12.14
N SER A 115 -4.47 -16.15 12.99
CA SER A 115 -3.49 -15.62 13.94
C SER A 115 -2.26 -15.07 13.22
N ALA A 116 -1.78 -15.76 12.18
CA ALA A 116 -0.61 -15.32 11.41
C ALA A 116 -0.92 -14.12 10.49
N LEU A 117 -2.13 -14.05 9.93
CA LEU A 117 -2.50 -13.03 8.96
C LEU A 117 -3.33 -11.88 9.55
N GLY A 118 -3.90 -12.04 10.74
CA GLY A 118 -4.82 -11.07 11.33
C GLY A 118 -4.16 -9.72 11.56
N THR A 119 -2.89 -9.70 11.98
CA THR A 119 -2.14 -8.47 12.20
C THR A 119 -1.85 -7.73 10.90
N SER A 120 -1.35 -8.43 9.88
CA SER A 120 -1.06 -7.81 8.58
C SER A 120 -2.34 -7.36 7.86
N LEU A 121 -3.43 -8.13 7.98
CA LEU A 121 -4.75 -7.80 7.45
C LEU A 121 -5.32 -6.54 8.13
N GLY A 122 -5.20 -6.43 9.45
CA GLY A 122 -5.57 -5.23 10.21
C GLY A 122 -4.77 -3.99 9.80
N PHE A 123 -3.46 -4.14 9.56
CA PHE A 123 -2.63 -3.05 9.04
C PHE A 123 -3.07 -2.60 7.65
N ILE A 124 -3.26 -3.52 6.69
CA ILE A 124 -3.64 -3.19 5.31
C ILE A 124 -5.01 -2.48 5.28
N ILE A 125 -5.99 -2.98 6.04
CA ILE A 125 -7.32 -2.36 6.14
C ILE A 125 -7.24 -0.99 6.82
N GLY A 126 -6.47 -0.86 7.91
CA GLY A 126 -6.26 0.42 8.59
C GLY A 126 -5.65 1.48 7.68
N TYR A 127 -4.65 1.11 6.87
CA TYR A 127 -4.06 2.00 5.87
C TYR A 127 -5.02 2.35 4.72
N TYR A 128 -5.91 1.43 4.33
CA TYR A 128 -6.93 1.71 3.30
C TYR A 128 -7.92 2.79 3.77
N PHE A 129 -8.43 2.70 5.00
CA PHE A 129 -9.41 3.66 5.52
C PHE A 129 -8.81 4.99 5.96
N LYS A 130 -7.56 5.02 6.46
CA LYS A 130 -6.87 6.26 6.87
C LYS A 130 -6.81 7.35 5.78
N ASN A 131 -6.87 6.97 4.51
CA ASN A 131 -6.76 7.89 3.38
C ASN A 131 -8.11 8.29 2.75
N LYS A 132 -9.23 7.74 3.23
CA LYS A 132 -10.57 8.13 2.72
C LYS A 132 -11.18 9.35 3.41
N ASP A 133 -10.67 9.71 4.60
CA ASP A 133 -11.20 10.82 5.41
C ASP A 133 -10.46 12.17 5.19
N LYS A 134 -9.68 12.30 4.11
CA LYS A 134 -9.09 13.58 3.66
C LYS A 134 -9.67 13.96 2.30
#